data_AF-A0ABD6E7G8-F1
#
_entry.id   AF-A0ABD6E7G8-F1
#
_cell.length_a   1.000
_cell.length_b   1.000
_cell.length_c   1.000
_cell.angle_alpha   90.00
_cell.angle_beta   90.00
_cell.angle_gamma   90.00
#
_symmetry.space_group_name_H-M   'P 1'
#
loop_
_entity.id
_entity.type
_entity.pdbx_description
1 polymer ?
#
loop_
_entity_poly.entity_id
_entity_poly.type
_entity_poly.pdbx_seq_one_letter_code
_entity_poly.pdbx_strand_id
1 'polypeptide(L)'
;MAFRRYIDAFNSCDLTEIQRQLNVDVEVQFNGAIASQGRDTILPSYESDFRIGKRVEVTRGSMLQEKGTTVDVVVTLVATTPGVDVVQLDVVYIYDIASMTQGRHIINNVKTLSSESV
;
A
#
# COMPACT_ATOMS: atom_id res chain seq x y z
N MET A 1 13.30 -4.43 -5.07
CA MET A 1 12.39 -5.00 -4.04
C MET A 1 10.96 -4.83 -4.54
N ALA A 2 10.12 -5.87 -4.48
CA ALA A 2 8.78 -5.90 -5.10
C ALA A 2 7.87 -4.74 -4.68
N PHE A 3 7.87 -4.34 -3.40
CA PHE A 3 7.04 -3.22 -2.92
C PHE A 3 7.38 -1.87 -3.58
N ARG A 4 8.63 -1.62 -3.97
CA ARG A 4 8.98 -0.35 -4.64
C ARG A 4 8.32 -0.26 -6.00
N ARG A 5 8.32 -1.36 -6.77
CA ARG A 5 7.63 -1.43 -8.06
C ARG A 5 6.12 -1.21 -7.91
N TYR A 6 5.52 -1.71 -6.83
CA TYR A 6 4.12 -1.46 -6.53
C TYR A 6 3.83 0.03 -6.28
N ILE A 7 4.65 0.69 -5.47
CA ILE A 7 4.52 2.13 -5.18
C ILE A 7 4.80 2.97 -6.42
N ASP A 8 5.81 2.61 -7.22
CA ASP A 8 6.12 3.28 -8.49
C ASP A 8 4.93 3.17 -9.46
N ALA A 9 4.32 1.99 -9.57
CA ALA A 9 3.12 1.76 -10.37
C ALA A 9 1.92 2.59 -9.87
N PHE A 10 1.74 2.71 -8.56
CA PHE A 10 0.73 3.60 -7.99
C PHE A 10 0.99 5.07 -8.38
N ASN A 11 2.22 5.55 -8.20
CA ASN A 11 2.59 6.94 -8.50
C ASN A 11 2.59 7.28 -9.99
N SER A 12 2.73 6.28 -10.87
CA SER A 12 2.61 6.42 -12.32
C SER A 12 1.20 6.14 -12.86
N CYS A 13 0.23 5.88 -11.98
CA CYS A 13 -1.15 5.50 -12.32
C CYS A 13 -1.27 4.23 -13.18
N ASP A 14 -0.32 3.30 -13.06
CA ASP A 14 -0.31 2.03 -13.80
C ASP A 14 -1.14 0.95 -13.09
N LEU A 15 -2.46 1.00 -13.31
CA LEU A 15 -3.40 0.00 -12.77
C LEU A 15 -3.07 -1.43 -13.22
N THR A 16 -2.51 -1.60 -14.42
CA THR A 16 -2.21 -2.93 -14.96
C THR A 16 -1.09 -3.57 -14.15
N GLU A 17 -0.05 -2.81 -13.84
CA GLU A 17 1.06 -3.29 -13.02
C GLU A 17 0.65 -3.53 -11.56
N ILE A 18 -0.18 -2.65 -11.00
CA ILE A 18 -0.78 -2.86 -9.67
C ILE A 18 -1.58 -4.16 -9.64
N GLN A 19 -2.47 -4.37 -10.63
CA GLN A 19 -3.31 -5.56 -10.72
C GLN A 19 -2.50 -6.87 -10.79
N ARG A 20 -1.35 -6.86 -11.46
CA ARG A 20 -0.44 -8.02 -11.55
C ARG A 20 0.23 -8.36 -10.22
N GLN A 21 0.42 -7.37 -9.36
CA GLN A 21 1.09 -7.54 -8.08
C GLN A 21 0.12 -7.85 -6.93
N LEU A 22 -1.19 -7.71 -7.14
CA LEU A 22 -2.22 -8.04 -6.14
C LEU A 22 -2.74 -9.46 -6.34
N ASN A 23 -2.83 -10.22 -5.26
CA ASN A 23 -3.57 -11.47 -5.26
C ASN A 23 -5.06 -11.20 -5.53
N VAL A 24 -5.75 -12.10 -6.23
CA VAL A 24 -7.19 -11.99 -6.53
C VAL A 24 -8.01 -11.84 -5.25
N ASP A 25 -7.62 -12.51 -4.17
CA ASP A 25 -8.31 -12.50 -2.87
C ASP A 25 -7.68 -11.53 -1.87
N VAL A 26 -6.90 -10.54 -2.34
CA VAL A 26 -6.16 -9.62 -1.47
C VAL A 26 -7.08 -8.93 -0.45
N GLU A 27 -6.62 -8.88 0.80
CA GLU A 27 -7.35 -8.28 1.91
C GLU A 27 -6.65 -7.00 2.39
N VAL A 28 -7.40 -5.93 2.60
CA VAL A 28 -6.90 -4.70 3.20
C VAL A 28 -7.51 -4.55 4.59
N GLN A 29 -6.65 -4.51 5.59
CA GLN A 29 -7.03 -4.23 6.97
C GLN A 29 -6.64 -2.81 7.36
N PHE A 30 -7.50 -2.16 8.12
CA PHE A 30 -7.26 -0.84 8.70
C PHE A 30 -7.49 -0.92 10.22
N ASN A 31 -6.45 -0.69 11.01
CA ASN A 31 -6.49 -0.77 12.48
C ASN A 31 -7.14 -2.07 13.00
N GLY A 32 -6.82 -3.21 12.36
CA GLY A 32 -7.29 -4.55 12.75
C GLY A 32 -8.69 -4.94 12.23
N ALA A 33 -9.41 -4.05 11.54
CA ALA A 33 -10.67 -4.38 10.87
C ALA A 33 -10.46 -4.58 9.36
N ILE A 34 -11.16 -5.56 8.76
CA ILE A 34 -11.18 -5.71 7.30
C ILE A 34 -11.91 -4.50 6.70
N ALA A 35 -11.17 -3.70 5.95
CA ALA A 35 -11.69 -2.51 5.26
C ALA A 35 -12.15 -2.83 3.84
N SER A 36 -11.46 -3.75 3.16
CA SER A 36 -11.83 -4.22 1.82
C SER A 36 -11.23 -5.60 1.54
N GLN A 37 -11.87 -6.36 0.65
CA GLN A 37 -11.42 -7.69 0.26
C GLN A 37 -11.70 -7.94 -1.21
N GLY A 38 -10.73 -8.60 -1.87
CA GLY A 38 -10.76 -8.92 -3.28
C GLY A 38 -10.17 -7.79 -4.12
N ARG A 39 -9.29 -8.17 -5.06
CA ARG A 39 -8.59 -7.24 -5.95
C ARG A 39 -9.55 -6.35 -6.73
N ASP A 40 -10.63 -6.94 -7.24
CA ASP A 40 -11.60 -6.25 -8.09
C ASP A 40 -12.45 -5.24 -7.29
N THR A 41 -12.53 -5.39 -5.95
CA THR A 41 -13.15 -4.42 -5.05
C THR A 41 -12.21 -3.27 -4.70
N ILE A 42 -10.90 -3.54 -4.62
CA ILE A 42 -9.89 -2.56 -4.21
C ILE A 42 -9.45 -1.67 -5.36
N LEU A 43 -9.21 -2.23 -6.55
CA LEU A 43 -8.68 -1.49 -7.70
C LEU A 43 -9.49 -0.23 -8.08
N PRO A 44 -10.84 -0.24 -8.07
CA PRO A 44 -11.62 0.97 -8.37
C PRO A 44 -11.33 2.15 -7.44
N SER A 45 -10.91 1.90 -6.19
CA SER A 45 -10.56 2.98 -5.26
C SER A 45 -9.32 3.77 -5.72
N TYR A 46 -8.39 3.15 -6.44
CA TYR A 46 -7.18 3.81 -6.91
C TYR A 46 -7.44 4.82 -8.01
N GLU A 47 -8.48 4.65 -8.83
CA GLU A 47 -8.87 5.66 -9.82
C GLU A 47 -9.24 7.00 -9.16
N SER A 48 -9.90 6.94 -8.00
CA SER A 48 -10.25 8.14 -7.25
C SER A 48 -9.01 8.82 -6.67
N ASP A 49 -8.06 8.03 -6.13
CA ASP A 49 -6.78 8.51 -5.63
C ASP A 49 -5.93 9.17 -6.75
N PHE A 50 -5.91 8.57 -7.95
CA PHE A 50 -5.19 9.11 -9.10
C PHE A 50 -5.78 10.42 -9.59
N ARG A 51 -7.11 10.51 -9.64
CA ARG A 51 -7.81 11.71 -10.10
C ARG A 51 -7.52 12.92 -9.22
N ILE A 52 -7.38 12.71 -7.92
CA ILE A 52 -7.04 13.77 -6.96
C ILE A 52 -5.53 14.01 -6.86
N GLY A 53 -4.71 13.29 -7.65
CA GLY A 53 -3.26 13.46 -7.69
C GLY A 53 -2.53 12.94 -6.45
N LYS A 54 -3.11 11.97 -5.74
CA LYS A 54 -2.49 11.36 -4.57
C LYS A 54 -1.21 10.62 -4.97
N ARG A 55 -0.16 10.80 -4.16
CA ARG A 55 1.14 10.14 -4.32
C ARG A 55 1.59 9.55 -3.00
N VAL A 56 2.43 8.53 -3.07
CA VAL A 56 2.96 7.83 -1.90
C VAL A 56 4.47 7.71 -1.99
N GLU A 57 5.16 8.06 -0.92
CA GLU A 57 6.60 7.87 -0.77
C GLU A 57 6.89 6.85 0.32
N VAL A 58 7.92 6.03 0.12
CA VAL A 58 8.41 5.11 1.16
C VAL A 58 9.51 5.81 1.95
N THR A 59 9.26 6.14 3.21
CA THR A 59 10.29 6.74 4.09
C THR A 59 11.11 5.69 4.82
N ARG A 60 10.51 4.53 5.09
CA ARG A 60 11.18 3.37 5.68
C ARG A 60 10.63 2.09 5.07
N GLY A 61 11.51 1.12 4.80
CA GLY A 61 11.08 -0.20 4.32
C GLY A 61 12.08 -1.26 4.72
N SER A 62 11.59 -2.35 5.29
CA SER A 62 12.39 -3.53 5.66
C SER A 62 11.60 -4.80 5.44
N MET A 63 12.24 -5.81 4.87
CA MET A 63 11.74 -7.18 4.91
C MET A 63 11.96 -7.71 6.32
N LEU A 64 10.89 -8.16 6.98
CA LEU A 64 10.98 -8.57 8.38
C LEU A 64 11.17 -10.07 8.54
N GLN A 65 10.37 -10.88 7.85
CA GLN A 65 10.31 -12.31 8.15
C GLN A 65 9.70 -13.12 7.01
N GLU A 66 10.34 -14.25 6.68
CA GLU A 66 9.72 -15.32 5.92
C GLU A 66 8.95 -16.23 6.90
N LYS A 67 7.68 -16.48 6.60
CA LYS A 67 6.77 -17.30 7.41
C LYS A 67 6.15 -18.37 6.52
N GLY A 68 6.85 -19.50 6.39
CA GLY A 68 6.40 -20.62 5.57
C GLY A 68 6.29 -20.21 4.10
N THR A 69 5.05 -20.02 3.62
CA THR A 69 4.76 -19.66 2.23
C THR A 69 4.61 -18.15 2.00
N THR A 70 4.83 -17.33 3.03
CA THR A 70 4.63 -15.87 2.97
C THR A 70 5.84 -15.07 3.42
N VAL A 71 5.93 -13.82 2.98
CA VAL A 71 6.94 -12.86 3.43
C VAL A 71 6.27 -11.57 3.88
N ASP A 72 6.62 -11.13 5.09
CA ASP A 72 6.17 -9.86 5.64
C ASP A 72 7.16 -8.74 5.29
N VAL A 73 6.65 -7.71 4.62
CA VAL A 73 7.39 -6.48 4.30
C VAL A 73 6.74 -5.32 5.03
N VAL A 74 7.48 -4.67 5.92
CA VAL A 74 6.98 -3.51 6.67
C VAL A 74 7.54 -2.25 6.08
N VAL A 75 6.63 -1.33 5.78
CA VAL A 75 6.94 -0.03 5.21
C VAL A 75 6.26 1.08 6.01
N THR A 76 6.93 2.21 6.12
CA THR A 76 6.30 3.47 6.49
C THR A 76 6.14 4.28 5.21
N LEU A 77 4.91 4.70 4.96
CA LEU A 77 4.50 5.44 3.78
C LEU A 77 4.10 6.87 4.17
N VAL A 78 4.45 7.82 3.33
CA VAL A 78 3.94 9.19 3.38
C VAL A 78 3.07 9.40 2.15
N ALA A 79 1.78 9.56 2.36
CA ALA A 79 0.80 9.89 1.34
C ALA A 79 0.62 11.41 1.26
N THR A 80 0.72 11.96 0.06
CA THR A 80 0.54 13.37 -0.25
C THR A 80 -0.58 13.53 -1.26
N THR A 81 -1.47 14.48 -1.02
CA THR A 81 -2.55 14.85 -1.95
C THR A 81 -2.56 16.37 -2.08
N PRO A 82 -2.58 16.94 -3.30
CA PRO A 82 -2.67 18.39 -3.49
C PRO A 82 -3.83 19.03 -2.69
N GLY A 83 -3.52 20.03 -1.87
CA GLY A 83 -4.51 20.79 -1.11
C GLY A 83 -5.08 20.07 0.12
N VAL A 84 -4.49 18.94 0.53
CA VAL A 84 -4.87 18.18 1.73
C VAL A 84 -3.63 17.98 2.60
N ASP A 85 -3.84 17.77 3.91
CA ASP A 85 -2.75 17.45 4.82
C ASP A 85 -2.00 16.17 4.40
N VAL A 86 -0.70 16.15 4.68
CA VAL A 86 0.15 15.00 4.44
C VAL A 86 -0.15 13.92 5.49
N VAL A 87 -0.25 12.67 5.06
CA VAL A 87 -0.57 11.55 5.96
C VAL A 87 0.59 10.56 5.98
N GLN A 88 1.10 10.24 7.17
CA GLN A 88 2.01 9.12 7.37
C GLN A 88 1.24 7.91 7.87
N LEU A 89 1.59 6.72 7.38
CA LEU A 89 0.98 5.46 7.79
C LEU A 89 1.99 4.31 7.72
N ASP A 90 1.84 3.32 8.60
CA ASP A 90 2.62 2.09 8.55
C ASP A 90 1.82 1.00 7.84
N VAL A 91 2.44 0.31 6.88
CA VAL A 91 1.83 -0.81 6.16
C VAL A 91 2.68 -2.06 6.31
N VAL A 92 2.03 -3.18 6.64
CA VAL A 92 2.60 -4.51 6.45
C VAL A 92 2.03 -5.11 5.18
N TYR A 93 2.87 -5.30 4.17
CA TYR A 93 2.53 -6.07 2.98
C TYR A 93 2.93 -7.53 3.20
N ILE A 94 1.95 -8.42 3.12
CA ILE A 94 2.16 -9.86 3.20
C ILE A 94 2.11 -10.43 1.79
N TYR A 95 3.26 -10.91 1.31
CA TYR A 95 3.41 -11.51 -0.01
C TYR A 95 3.29 -13.02 0.07
N ASP A 96 2.62 -13.64 -0.90
CA ASP A 96 2.73 -15.07 -1.14
C ASP A 96 4.01 -15.34 -1.97
N ILE A 97 4.84 -16.29 -1.52
CA ILE A 97 6.14 -16.60 -2.13
C ILE A 97 5.95 -17.29 -3.50
N ALA A 98 4.93 -18.14 -3.64
CA ALA A 98 4.74 -18.93 -4.84
C ALA A 98 4.24 -18.08 -6.00
N SER A 99 3.27 -17.19 -5.74
CA SER A 99 2.72 -16.29 -6.76
C SER A 99 3.48 -14.97 -6.86
N MET A 100 4.31 -14.63 -5.87
CA MET A 100 4.96 -13.31 -5.75
C MET A 100 3.97 -12.14 -5.76
N THR A 101 2.74 -12.37 -5.27
CA THR A 101 1.68 -11.36 -5.19
C THR A 101 1.35 -10.99 -3.74
N GLN A 102 0.81 -9.79 -3.55
CA GLN A 102 0.39 -9.26 -2.25
C GLN A 102 -0.96 -9.86 -1.87
N GLY A 103 -0.99 -10.66 -0.81
CA GLY A 103 -2.18 -11.30 -0.28
C GLY A 103 -2.88 -10.49 0.80
N ARG A 104 -2.16 -9.65 1.56
CA ARG A 104 -2.76 -8.81 2.60
C ARG A 104 -1.98 -7.52 2.82
N HIS A 105 -2.69 -6.42 3.02
CA HIS A 105 -2.14 -5.14 3.45
C HIS A 105 -2.70 -4.80 4.83
N ILE A 106 -1.83 -4.57 5.82
CA ILE A 106 -2.26 -4.18 7.17
C ILE A 106 -1.81 -2.74 7.41
N ILE A 107 -2.77 -1.83 7.42
CA ILE A 107 -2.54 -0.39 7.59
C ILE A 107 -2.79 -0.01 9.05
N ASN A 108 -1.80 0.60 9.69
CA ASN A 108 -1.85 1.05 11.07
C ASN A 108 -1.17 2.41 11.24
N ASN A 109 -1.22 2.96 12.46
CA ASN A 109 -0.46 4.14 12.88
C ASN A 109 -0.62 5.35 11.95
N VAL A 110 -1.84 5.56 11.42
CA VAL A 110 -2.13 6.68 10.53
C VAL A 110 -2.08 7.99 11.29
N LYS A 111 -1.27 8.93 10.81
CA LYS A 111 -1.04 10.24 11.43
C LYS A 111 -1.07 11.33 10.36
N THR A 112 -1.72 12.43 10.66
CA THR A 112 -1.63 13.64 9.86
C THR A 112 -0.36 14.40 10.27
N LEU A 113 0.47 14.76 9.29
CA LEU A 113 1.64 15.61 9.48
C LEU A 113 1.18 17.06 9.30
N SER A 114 1.06 17.83 10.39
CA SER A 114 0.77 19.25 10.31
C SER A 114 1.94 20.01 9.67
N SER A 115 1.62 21.03 8.88
CA SER A 115 2.59 21.85 8.13
C SER A 115 3.53 22.71 9.00
N GLU A 116 3.58 22.51 10.31
CA GLU A 116 4.32 23.36 11.25
C GLU A 116 5.79 22.97 11.45
N SER A 117 6.39 22.15 10.57
CA SER A 117 7.81 21.77 10.69
C SER A 117 8.49 21.50 9.36
N VAL A 118 8.38 22.45 8.42
CA VAL A 118 9.32 22.58 7.30
C VAL A 118 9.90 23.99 7.29
#